data_AF-A0A3D4EXA2-F1
#
_entry.id   AF-A0A3D4EXA2-F1
#
_cell.length_a   1.000
_cell.length_b   1.000
_cell.length_c   1.000
_cell.angle_alpha   90.00
_cell.angle_beta   90.00
_cell.angle_gamma   90.00
#
_symmetry.space_group_name_H-M   'P 1'
#
loop_
_entity.id
_entity.type
_entity.pdbx_description
1 polymer ?
#
loop_
_entity_poly.entity_id
_entity_poly.type
_entity_poly.pdbx_seq_one_letter_code
_entity_poly.pdbx_strand_id
1 'polypeptide(L)'
;IEALEDSDYQERSKVVKGFNKMRLMVSGSAALPASVHVKWTELTGQKLLERYGMTEIGMTLSNPFHGERRPGSVGQALPLVEVRLKAESGELVTVENEPGEIQVRGPCVFDEYWNRPETTKESFDDGWFRTGDMAVLETGYYRIMGRLSVDIIKSGGYKLSALEIEAVLLQHPKIRECAVIGHLDDTWGEVVAAAVVLEAGSNLDLEHLRDWCRDRLSHYKLPKRLLAVDALPRNAMGKVTKPAVKDLF
;
A
#
# COMPACT_ATOMS: atom_id res chain seq x y z
N ILE A 1 -9.53 13.12 8.12
CA ILE A 1 -8.61 13.58 9.19
C ILE A 1 -8.36 15.06 9.02
N GLU A 2 -7.94 15.52 7.84
CA GLU A 2 -7.78 16.94 7.47
C GLU A 2 -8.95 17.82 7.92
N ALA A 3 -10.20 17.46 7.57
CA ALA A 3 -11.38 18.21 8.01
C ALA A 3 -11.52 18.36 9.55
N LEU A 4 -11.03 17.39 10.33
CA LEU A 4 -10.99 17.52 11.80
C LEU A 4 -9.87 18.45 12.25
N GLU A 5 -8.72 18.40 11.59
CA GLU A 5 -7.56 19.24 11.90
C GLU A 5 -7.77 20.71 11.57
N ASP A 6 -8.54 21.00 10.52
CA ASP A 6 -8.90 22.36 10.11
C ASP A 6 -10.04 22.95 10.97
N SER A 7 -10.81 22.10 11.65
CA SER A 7 -11.92 22.53 12.50
C SER A 7 -11.44 23.10 13.85
N ASP A 8 -12.19 24.07 14.38
CA ASP A 8 -11.94 24.60 15.71
C ASP A 8 -12.10 23.53 16.81
N TYR A 9 -11.58 23.82 17.99
CA TYR A 9 -11.58 22.86 19.09
C TYR A 9 -12.98 22.39 19.49
N GLN A 10 -13.98 23.27 19.51
CA GLN A 10 -15.33 22.89 19.94
C GLN A 10 -16.00 21.96 18.93
N GLU A 11 -15.88 22.28 17.65
CA GLU A 11 -16.44 21.44 16.58
C GLU A 11 -15.72 20.10 16.52
N ARG A 12 -14.38 20.10 16.54
CA ARG A 12 -13.57 18.88 16.62
C ARG A 12 -13.98 18.00 17.79
N SER A 13 -14.14 18.59 18.98
CA SER A 13 -14.52 17.85 20.20
C SER A 13 -15.90 17.21 20.06
N LYS A 14 -16.88 17.91 19.47
CA LYS A 14 -18.22 17.36 19.22
C LYS A 14 -18.17 16.19 18.25
N VAL A 15 -17.46 16.34 17.12
CA VAL A 15 -17.34 15.30 16.10
C VAL A 15 -16.61 14.07 16.65
N VAL A 16 -15.48 14.26 17.33
CA VAL A 16 -14.73 13.17 18.00
C VAL A 16 -15.60 12.43 19.01
N LYS A 17 -16.38 13.15 19.85
CA LYS A 17 -17.32 12.52 20.79
C LYS A 17 -18.40 11.70 20.08
N GLY A 18 -18.81 12.11 18.87
CA GLY A 18 -19.74 11.35 18.03
C GLY A 18 -19.21 9.95 17.69
N PHE A 19 -17.91 9.82 17.42
CA PHE A 19 -17.28 8.53 17.14
C PHE A 19 -17.28 7.57 18.31
N ASN A 20 -17.37 8.03 19.57
CA ASN A 20 -17.34 7.15 20.76
C ASN A 20 -18.45 6.10 20.79
N LYS A 21 -19.56 6.34 20.08
CA LYS A 21 -20.67 5.38 19.97
C LYS A 21 -20.47 4.34 18.85
N MET A 22 -19.48 4.52 17.98
CA MET A 22 -19.19 3.55 16.94
C MET A 22 -18.51 2.34 17.54
N ARG A 23 -19.15 1.18 17.42
CA ARG A 23 -18.60 -0.09 17.93
C ARG A 23 -17.38 -0.57 17.15
N LEU A 24 -17.34 -0.29 15.86
CA LEU A 24 -16.29 -0.75 14.95
C LEU A 24 -16.19 0.19 13.75
N MET A 25 -14.96 0.48 13.35
CA MET A 25 -14.64 1.23 12.14
C MET A 25 -13.66 0.39 11.32
N VAL A 26 -14.02 0.15 10.06
CA VAL A 26 -13.31 -0.76 9.16
C VAL A 26 -12.71 0.06 8.02
N SER A 27 -11.45 -0.22 7.69
CA SER A 27 -10.78 0.30 6.51
C SER A 27 -10.49 -0.85 5.54
N GLY A 28 -10.61 -0.59 4.24
CA GLY A 28 -10.31 -1.56 3.19
C GLY A 28 -10.35 -0.90 1.82
N SER A 29 -10.20 -1.68 0.76
CA SER A 29 -10.16 -1.25 -0.66
C SER A 29 -8.90 -0.48 -1.08
N ALA A 30 -8.24 0.20 -0.15
CA ALA A 30 -6.94 0.84 -0.36
C ALA A 30 -6.07 0.62 0.87
N ALA A 31 -4.74 0.67 0.68
CA ALA A 31 -3.80 0.63 1.78
C ALA A 31 -4.11 1.76 2.77
N LEU A 32 -4.20 1.44 4.06
CA LEU A 32 -4.33 2.44 5.12
C LEU A 32 -2.93 2.87 5.55
N PRO A 33 -2.52 4.13 5.29
CA PRO A 33 -1.21 4.59 5.76
C PRO A 33 -1.11 4.44 7.28
N ALA A 34 0.03 3.93 7.76
CA ALA A 34 0.24 3.74 9.20
C ALA A 34 0.07 5.07 9.97
N SER A 35 0.47 6.19 9.37
CA SER A 35 0.27 7.54 9.91
C SER A 35 -1.21 7.88 10.11
N VAL A 36 -2.08 7.55 9.16
CA VAL A 36 -3.54 7.76 9.26
C VAL A 36 -4.12 6.89 10.37
N HIS A 37 -3.69 5.63 10.47
CA HIS A 37 -4.13 4.71 11.53
C HIS A 37 -3.76 5.23 12.93
N VAL A 38 -2.50 5.65 13.10
CA VAL A 38 -1.99 6.24 14.35
C VAL A 38 -2.74 7.52 14.68
N LYS A 39 -2.83 8.45 13.74
CA LYS A 39 -3.50 9.74 13.94
C LYS A 39 -4.96 9.59 14.29
N TRP A 40 -5.66 8.66 13.64
CA TRP A 40 -7.05 8.35 13.97
C TRP A 40 -7.19 7.83 15.40
N THR A 41 -6.28 6.95 15.81
CA THR A 41 -6.23 6.40 17.17
C THR A 41 -5.97 7.50 18.20
N GLU A 42 -5.06 8.44 17.93
CA GLU A 42 -4.78 9.60 18.79
C GLU A 42 -6.00 10.52 18.93
N LEU A 43 -6.71 10.78 17.82
CA LEU A 43 -7.86 11.68 17.81
C LEU A 43 -9.09 11.08 18.51
N THR A 44 -9.33 9.77 18.34
CA THR A 44 -10.61 9.15 18.72
C THR A 44 -10.50 8.11 19.84
N GLY A 45 -9.27 7.70 20.20
CA GLY A 45 -9.03 6.57 21.09
C GLY A 45 -9.35 5.20 20.49
N GLN A 46 -9.80 5.14 19.23
CA GLN A 46 -10.26 3.91 18.58
C GLN A 46 -9.33 3.51 17.45
N LYS A 47 -8.91 2.25 17.42
CA LYS A 47 -8.06 1.70 16.36
C LYS A 47 -8.89 1.22 15.19
N LEU A 48 -8.57 1.64 13.96
CA LEU A 48 -9.23 1.12 12.76
C LEU A 48 -8.92 -0.38 12.57
N LEU A 49 -9.91 -1.12 12.06
CA LEU A 49 -9.74 -2.50 11.64
C LEU A 49 -9.51 -2.53 10.13
N GLU A 50 -8.26 -2.69 9.72
CA GLU A 50 -7.88 -2.81 8.31
C GLU A 50 -8.06 -4.24 7.81
N ARG A 51 -8.63 -4.38 6.61
CA ARG A 51 -8.90 -5.66 5.93
C ARG A 51 -8.46 -5.60 4.48
N TYR A 52 -8.16 -6.77 3.93
CA TYR A 52 -7.81 -6.94 2.53
C TYR A 52 -8.71 -7.96 1.84
N GLY A 53 -8.98 -7.66 0.58
CA GLY A 53 -9.88 -8.39 -0.28
C GLY A 53 -9.97 -7.75 -1.66
N MET A 54 -10.55 -8.48 -2.59
CA MET A 54 -10.84 -8.03 -3.96
C MET A 54 -12.08 -8.76 -4.48
N THR A 55 -12.57 -8.35 -5.65
CA THR A 55 -13.81 -8.85 -6.24
C THR A 55 -13.85 -10.38 -6.30
N GLU A 56 -12.74 -11.00 -6.66
CA GLU A 56 -12.57 -12.42 -6.93
C GLU A 56 -12.46 -13.28 -5.67
N ILE A 57 -12.19 -12.69 -4.50
CA ILE A 57 -11.94 -13.43 -3.25
C ILE A 57 -12.77 -12.93 -2.07
N GLY A 58 -13.63 -11.94 -2.28
CA GLY A 58 -14.29 -11.23 -1.19
C GLY A 58 -13.27 -10.66 -0.21
N MET A 59 -13.41 -10.95 1.08
CA MET A 59 -12.47 -10.56 2.13
C MET A 59 -11.67 -11.77 2.60
N THR A 60 -10.35 -11.67 2.62
CA THR A 60 -9.45 -12.81 2.89
C THR A 60 -8.51 -12.60 4.05
N LEU A 61 -8.01 -11.37 4.22
CA LEU A 61 -7.15 -10.98 5.33
C LEU A 61 -7.81 -9.91 6.18
N SER A 62 -7.56 -9.95 7.47
CA SER A 62 -8.10 -8.97 8.42
C SER A 62 -7.18 -8.81 9.61
N ASN A 63 -6.98 -7.57 10.07
CA ASN A 63 -6.59 -7.36 11.46
C ASN A 63 -7.63 -8.00 12.38
N PRO A 64 -7.23 -8.53 13.53
CA PRO A 64 -8.14 -9.24 14.40
C PRO A 64 -9.18 -8.27 15.00
N PHE A 65 -10.40 -8.77 15.18
CA PHE A 65 -11.46 -8.00 15.84
C PHE A 65 -11.11 -7.73 17.31
N HIS A 66 -10.55 -8.73 17.98
CA HIS A 66 -9.97 -8.65 19.32
C HIS A 66 -8.46 -8.86 19.25
N GLY A 67 -7.67 -7.95 19.80
CA GLY A 67 -6.20 -8.05 19.84
C GLY A 67 -5.50 -6.87 19.18
N GLU A 68 -4.24 -7.08 18.79
CA GLU A 68 -3.42 -6.07 18.13
C GLU A 68 -3.95 -5.77 16.73
N ARG A 69 -4.30 -4.51 16.46
CA ARG A 69 -4.52 -4.01 15.09
C ARG A 69 -3.26 -3.28 14.68
N ARG A 70 -2.43 -3.93 13.86
CA ARG A 70 -1.07 -3.46 13.54
C ARG A 70 -1.11 -2.47 12.38
N PRO A 71 -0.72 -1.20 12.57
CA PRO A 71 -0.66 -0.22 11.49
C PRO A 71 0.26 -0.68 10.37
N GLY A 72 -0.15 -0.49 9.11
CA GLY A 72 0.63 -0.89 7.94
C GLY A 72 0.58 -2.38 7.63
N SER A 73 -0.28 -3.16 8.30
CA SER A 73 -0.55 -4.55 8.00
C SER A 73 -2.05 -4.78 7.81
N VAL A 74 -2.39 -5.70 6.91
CA VAL A 74 -3.78 -6.12 6.68
C VAL A 74 -4.20 -7.31 7.55
N GLY A 75 -3.32 -7.76 8.44
CA GLY A 75 -3.59 -8.80 9.43
C GLY A 75 -3.39 -10.22 8.94
N GLN A 76 -4.31 -11.10 9.31
CA GLN A 76 -4.18 -12.55 9.19
C GLN A 76 -5.28 -13.13 8.30
N ALA A 77 -5.07 -14.34 7.80
CA ALA A 77 -6.09 -15.08 7.07
C ALA A 77 -7.36 -15.24 7.92
N LEU A 78 -8.50 -14.93 7.31
CA LEU A 78 -9.81 -15.15 7.92
C LEU A 78 -10.10 -16.66 8.05
N PRO A 79 -11.02 -17.06 8.95
CA PRO A 79 -11.41 -18.45 9.07
C PRO A 79 -11.81 -19.06 7.73
N LEU A 80 -11.39 -20.31 7.48
CA LEU A 80 -11.63 -21.07 6.25
C LEU A 80 -10.92 -20.52 4.99
N VAL A 81 -10.11 -19.47 5.12
CA VAL A 81 -9.29 -18.94 4.04
C VAL A 81 -7.87 -19.44 4.22
N GLU A 82 -7.34 -20.09 3.19
CA GLU A 82 -5.94 -20.46 3.11
C GLU A 82 -5.21 -19.42 2.27
N VAL A 83 -4.04 -19.00 2.74
CA VAL A 83 -3.18 -18.03 2.05
C VAL A 83 -1.77 -18.56 2.00
N ARG A 84 -1.14 -18.47 0.82
CA ARG A 84 0.27 -18.74 0.62
C ARG A 84 0.92 -17.58 -0.13
N LEU A 85 2.24 -17.45 0.05
CA LEU A 85 3.06 -16.52 -0.72
C LEU A 85 3.90 -17.34 -1.70
N LYS A 86 3.89 -16.98 -3.00
CA LYS A 86 4.71 -17.63 -4.03
C LYS A 86 5.68 -16.63 -4.66
N ALA A 87 6.96 -16.95 -4.65
CA ALA A 87 7.98 -16.09 -5.23
C ALA A 87 7.91 -16.08 -6.76
N GLU A 88 8.51 -15.08 -7.39
CA GLU A 88 8.61 -15.00 -8.87
C GLU A 88 9.44 -16.16 -9.46
N SER A 89 10.31 -16.79 -8.67
CA SER A 89 11.02 -18.01 -9.05
C SER A 89 10.10 -19.22 -9.21
N GLY A 90 8.85 -19.14 -8.73
CA GLY A 90 7.90 -20.24 -8.71
C GLY A 90 7.92 -21.05 -7.41
N GLU A 91 8.82 -20.76 -6.48
CA GLU A 91 8.90 -21.44 -5.19
C GLU A 91 7.92 -20.85 -4.16
N LEU A 92 7.47 -21.67 -3.22
CA LEU A 92 6.69 -21.18 -2.08
C LEU A 92 7.61 -20.45 -1.10
N VAL A 93 7.17 -19.27 -0.67
CA VAL A 93 7.83 -18.53 0.39
C VAL A 93 7.46 -19.17 1.72
N THR A 94 8.46 -19.71 2.41
CA THR A 94 8.30 -20.43 3.70
C THR A 94 8.94 -19.69 4.87
N VAL A 95 9.64 -18.58 4.60
CA VAL A 95 10.35 -17.77 5.59
C VAL A 95 9.67 -16.40 5.70
N GLU A 96 9.58 -15.87 6.91
CA GLU A 96 9.05 -14.52 7.14
C GLU A 96 9.94 -13.44 6.53
N ASN A 97 9.34 -12.29 6.22
CA ASN A 97 9.95 -11.12 5.58
C ASN A 97 10.40 -11.33 4.12
N GLU A 98 10.19 -12.51 3.55
CA GLU A 98 10.42 -12.75 2.12
C GLU A 98 9.17 -12.38 1.30
N PRO A 99 9.35 -11.65 0.18
CA PRO A 99 8.24 -11.17 -0.63
C PRO A 99 7.73 -12.25 -1.59
N GLY A 100 6.42 -12.49 -1.60
CA GLY A 100 5.74 -13.37 -2.56
C GLY A 100 4.38 -12.84 -3.02
N GLU A 101 3.90 -13.34 -4.16
CA GLU A 101 2.55 -13.11 -4.63
C GLU A 101 1.58 -13.78 -3.66
N ILE A 102 0.57 -13.03 -3.19
CA ILE A 102 -0.51 -13.60 -2.40
C ILE A 102 -1.32 -14.51 -3.32
N GLN A 103 -1.42 -15.77 -2.92
CA GLN A 103 -2.33 -16.73 -3.53
C GLN A 103 -3.31 -17.26 -2.50
N VAL A 104 -4.58 -17.36 -2.89
CA VAL A 104 -5.68 -17.65 -1.97
C VAL A 104 -6.43 -18.90 -2.39
N ARG A 105 -6.82 -19.71 -1.42
CA ARG A 105 -7.76 -20.83 -1.61
C ARG A 105 -8.80 -20.82 -0.50
N GLY A 106 -10.04 -21.15 -0.84
CA GLY A 106 -11.13 -21.24 0.12
C GLY A 106 -12.49 -20.98 -0.52
N PRO A 107 -13.58 -21.10 0.24
CA PRO A 107 -14.95 -20.97 -0.25
C PRO A 107 -15.33 -19.54 -0.69
N CYS A 108 -14.48 -18.55 -0.39
CA CYS A 108 -14.65 -17.15 -0.78
C CYS A 108 -14.18 -16.86 -2.20
N VAL A 109 -13.41 -17.76 -2.82
CA VAL A 109 -12.86 -17.56 -4.16
C VAL A 109 -13.99 -17.76 -5.18
N PHE A 110 -14.13 -16.81 -6.09
CA PHE A 110 -15.08 -16.85 -7.21
C PHE A 110 -14.87 -18.10 -8.10
N ASP A 111 -15.91 -18.45 -8.85
CA ASP A 111 -15.87 -19.63 -9.74
C ASP A 111 -15.08 -19.36 -11.02
N GLU A 112 -15.40 -18.27 -11.72
CA GLU A 112 -14.80 -17.95 -13.01
C GLU A 112 -14.99 -16.49 -13.43
N TYR A 113 -14.18 -16.05 -14.40
CA TYR A 113 -14.53 -14.91 -15.22
C TYR A 113 -15.49 -15.38 -16.31
N TRP A 114 -16.74 -14.89 -16.25
CA TRP A 114 -17.81 -15.27 -17.16
C TRP A 114 -17.40 -15.20 -18.64
N ASN A 115 -17.60 -16.30 -19.37
CA ASN A 115 -17.22 -16.46 -20.78
C ASN A 115 -15.73 -16.21 -21.08
N ARG A 116 -14.84 -16.37 -20.10
CA ARG A 116 -13.37 -16.24 -20.27
C ARG A 116 -12.64 -17.42 -19.64
N PRO A 117 -12.75 -18.64 -20.21
CA PRO A 117 -12.14 -19.84 -19.65
C PRO A 117 -10.61 -19.77 -19.58
N GLU A 118 -9.93 -19.21 -20.59
CA GLU A 118 -8.46 -19.08 -20.58
C GLU A 118 -7.98 -18.12 -19.50
N THR A 119 -8.60 -16.93 -19.39
CA THR A 119 -8.27 -15.96 -18.32
C THR A 119 -8.53 -16.55 -16.93
N THR A 120 -9.62 -17.31 -16.79
CA THR A 120 -9.93 -18.03 -15.54
C THR A 120 -8.79 -18.99 -15.24
N LYS A 121 -8.45 -19.89 -16.17
CA LYS A 121 -7.38 -20.87 -15.99
C LYS A 121 -6.03 -20.24 -15.64
N GLU A 122 -5.64 -19.16 -16.31
CA GLU A 122 -4.38 -18.43 -16.06
C GLU A 122 -4.33 -17.71 -14.70
N SER A 123 -5.50 -17.42 -14.13
CA SER A 123 -5.61 -16.77 -12.82
C SER A 123 -5.49 -17.74 -11.65
N PHE A 124 -5.39 -19.04 -11.90
CA PHE A 124 -5.18 -20.07 -10.89
C PHE A 124 -3.84 -20.78 -11.08
N ASP A 125 -3.27 -21.22 -9.96
CA ASP A 125 -2.02 -21.95 -9.88
C ASP A 125 -2.19 -23.08 -8.86
N ASP A 126 -2.33 -24.31 -9.35
CA ASP A 126 -2.65 -25.51 -8.55
C ASP A 126 -3.88 -25.34 -7.63
N GLY A 127 -4.94 -24.71 -8.15
CA GLY A 127 -6.17 -24.47 -7.40
C GLY A 127 -6.10 -23.29 -6.41
N TRP A 128 -5.04 -22.49 -6.47
CA TRP A 128 -4.92 -21.22 -5.73
C TRP A 128 -5.13 -20.05 -6.67
N PHE A 129 -6.03 -19.14 -6.31
CA PHE A 129 -6.25 -17.91 -7.05
C PHE A 129 -5.08 -16.95 -6.86
N ARG A 130 -4.56 -16.43 -7.96
CA ARG A 130 -3.45 -15.47 -8.02
C ARG A 130 -3.99 -14.06 -7.93
N THR A 131 -3.71 -13.37 -6.82
CA THR A 131 -4.28 -12.03 -6.58
C THR A 131 -3.62 -10.93 -7.40
N GLY A 132 -2.38 -11.15 -7.88
CA GLY A 132 -1.55 -10.11 -8.49
C GLY A 132 -0.97 -9.10 -7.49
N ASP A 133 -1.17 -9.30 -6.18
CA ASP A 133 -0.63 -8.45 -5.12
C ASP A 133 0.56 -9.14 -4.44
N MET A 134 1.63 -8.38 -4.20
CA MET A 134 2.79 -8.83 -3.42
C MET A 134 2.60 -8.53 -1.95
N ALA A 135 3.07 -9.44 -1.10
CA ALA A 135 3.15 -9.22 0.33
C ALA A 135 4.36 -9.91 0.94
N VAL A 136 4.62 -9.52 2.20
CA VAL A 136 5.49 -10.23 3.13
C VAL A 136 4.66 -10.66 4.34
N LEU A 137 5.07 -11.76 4.97
CA LEU A 137 4.57 -12.17 6.28
C LEU A 137 5.58 -11.74 7.35
N GLU A 138 5.14 -10.93 8.32
CA GLU A 138 5.98 -10.36 9.37
C GLU A 138 5.38 -10.63 10.74
N THR A 139 6.00 -11.54 11.50
CA THR A 139 5.54 -11.99 12.82
C THR A 139 4.07 -12.42 12.77
N GLY A 140 3.72 -13.26 11.79
CA GLY A 140 2.36 -13.75 11.56
C GLY A 140 1.35 -12.72 11.04
N TYR A 141 1.76 -11.55 10.57
CA TYR A 141 0.89 -10.52 9.97
C TYR A 141 1.29 -10.24 8.52
N TYR A 142 0.32 -10.23 7.60
CA TYR A 142 0.58 -9.91 6.20
C TYR A 142 0.66 -8.40 6.00
N ARG A 143 1.69 -7.95 5.28
CA ARG A 143 1.83 -6.58 4.83
C ARG A 143 1.87 -6.53 3.31
N ILE A 144 0.92 -5.80 2.73
CA ILE A 144 0.84 -5.61 1.28
C ILE A 144 1.96 -4.69 0.83
N MET A 145 2.76 -5.14 -0.12
CA MET A 145 3.79 -4.34 -0.78
C MET A 145 3.26 -3.58 -1.99
N GLY A 146 2.14 -4.03 -2.56
CA GLY A 146 1.44 -3.42 -3.68
C GLY A 146 1.26 -4.39 -4.85
N ARG A 147 0.74 -3.88 -5.96
CA ARG A 147 0.48 -4.66 -7.17
C ARG A 147 1.78 -5.04 -7.85
N LEU A 148 1.92 -6.32 -8.20
CA LEU A 148 3.05 -6.86 -8.97
C LEU A 148 3.36 -6.05 -10.24
N SER A 149 2.31 -5.57 -10.91
CA SER A 149 2.42 -4.90 -12.21
C SER A 149 2.86 -3.44 -12.14
N VAL A 150 2.70 -2.76 -10.99
CA VAL A 150 2.87 -1.29 -10.93
C VAL A 150 3.57 -0.76 -9.68
N ASP A 151 3.49 -1.45 -8.54
CA ASP A 151 3.99 -0.93 -7.25
C ASP A 151 5.30 -1.58 -6.80
N ILE A 152 5.77 -2.60 -7.50
CA ILE A 152 6.97 -3.35 -7.14
C ILE A 152 8.13 -2.92 -8.03
N ILE A 153 9.16 -2.35 -7.40
CA ILE A 153 10.37 -1.88 -8.06
C ILE A 153 11.46 -2.93 -7.87
N LYS A 154 12.01 -3.42 -8.98
CA LYS A 154 13.06 -4.45 -9.02
C LYS A 154 14.43 -3.79 -9.16
N SER A 155 14.97 -3.32 -8.03
CA SER A 155 16.21 -2.55 -7.97
C SER A 155 17.31 -3.38 -7.33
N GLY A 156 18.33 -3.77 -8.10
CA GLY A 156 19.53 -4.42 -7.55
C GLY A 156 19.29 -5.75 -6.85
N GLY A 157 18.32 -6.53 -7.33
CA GLY A 157 17.91 -7.80 -6.69
C GLY A 157 16.95 -7.62 -5.50
N TYR A 158 16.64 -6.39 -5.10
CA TYR A 158 15.63 -6.11 -4.08
C TYR A 158 14.27 -5.85 -4.71
N LYS A 159 13.21 -6.28 -4.02
CA LYS A 159 11.83 -5.90 -4.31
C LYS A 159 11.42 -4.79 -3.36
N LEU A 160 11.24 -3.59 -3.91
CA LEU A 160 10.90 -2.41 -3.14
C LEU A 160 9.43 -2.07 -3.36
N SER A 161 8.72 -1.77 -2.28
CA SER A 161 7.35 -1.28 -2.35
C SER A 161 7.35 0.21 -2.64
N ALA A 162 6.77 0.60 -3.77
CA ALA A 162 6.51 2.00 -4.07
C ALA A 162 5.57 2.63 -3.02
N LEU A 163 4.56 1.89 -2.56
CA LEU A 163 3.61 2.34 -1.54
C LEU A 163 4.30 2.66 -0.21
N GLU A 164 5.30 1.86 0.19
CA GLU A 164 6.08 2.13 1.40
C GLU A 164 6.86 3.45 1.28
N ILE A 165 7.50 3.67 0.13
CA ILE A 165 8.28 4.88 -0.12
C ILE A 165 7.36 6.10 -0.20
N GLU A 166 6.20 5.99 -0.85
CA GLU A 166 5.15 7.02 -0.88
C GLU A 166 4.69 7.39 0.53
N ALA A 167 4.41 6.38 1.37
CA ALA A 167 3.97 6.61 2.75
C ALA A 167 5.02 7.34 3.60
N VAL A 168 6.32 7.20 3.29
CA VAL A 168 7.37 7.99 3.93
C VAL A 168 7.45 9.39 3.34
N LEU A 169 7.42 9.55 2.02
CA LEU A 169 7.47 10.87 1.37
C LEU A 169 6.30 11.77 1.80
N LEU A 170 5.11 11.22 1.96
CA LEU A 170 3.91 11.93 2.42
C LEU A 170 4.00 12.41 3.89
N GLN A 171 5.01 11.97 4.65
CA GLN A 171 5.28 12.54 5.99
C GLN A 171 6.05 13.86 5.92
N HIS A 172 6.59 14.23 4.75
CA HIS A 172 7.30 15.48 4.60
C HIS A 172 6.30 16.65 4.52
N PRO A 173 6.42 17.70 5.38
CA PRO A 173 5.39 18.74 5.54
C PRO A 173 5.20 19.65 4.30
N LYS A 174 6.08 19.54 3.31
CA LYS A 174 5.99 20.28 2.03
C LYS A 174 5.46 19.44 0.87
N ILE A 175 5.24 18.13 1.06
CA ILE A 175 4.75 17.24 0.02
C ILE A 175 3.25 17.04 0.24
N ARG A 176 2.45 17.51 -0.71
CA ARG A 176 1.00 17.32 -0.72
C ARG A 176 0.64 15.94 -1.27
N GLU A 177 1.27 15.56 -2.37
CA GLU A 177 1.06 14.28 -3.04
C GLU A 177 2.36 13.73 -3.61
N CYS A 178 2.42 12.42 -3.81
CA CYS A 178 3.54 11.82 -4.54
C CYS A 178 3.12 10.54 -5.27
N ALA A 179 3.91 10.18 -6.27
CA ALA A 179 3.86 8.89 -6.93
C ALA A 179 5.27 8.35 -7.09
N VAL A 180 5.48 7.12 -6.65
CA VAL A 180 6.74 6.40 -6.76
C VAL A 180 6.59 5.27 -7.76
N ILE A 181 7.60 5.15 -8.63
CA ILE A 181 7.65 4.18 -9.70
C ILE A 181 9.07 3.59 -9.82
N GLY A 182 9.14 2.42 -10.46
CA GLY A 182 10.40 1.90 -10.99
C GLY A 182 10.71 2.59 -12.31
N HIS A 183 11.86 3.25 -12.39
CA HIS A 183 12.41 3.81 -13.62
C HIS A 183 13.59 2.98 -14.09
N LEU A 184 13.67 2.70 -15.40
CA LEU A 184 14.75 1.87 -15.97
C LEU A 184 16.12 2.46 -15.67
N ASP A 185 17.07 1.58 -15.39
CA ASP A 185 18.46 1.93 -15.11
C ASP A 185 19.39 0.78 -15.50
N ASP A 186 20.44 1.10 -16.25
CA ASP A 186 21.35 0.09 -16.82
C ASP A 186 22.14 -0.70 -15.76
N THR A 187 22.34 -0.14 -14.57
CA THR A 187 23.11 -0.77 -13.50
C THR A 187 22.23 -1.60 -12.58
N TRP A 188 21.04 -1.10 -12.27
CA TRP A 188 20.18 -1.67 -11.22
C TRP A 188 18.94 -2.39 -11.75
N GLY A 189 18.72 -2.38 -13.06
CA GLY A 189 17.49 -2.82 -13.72
C GLY A 189 16.42 -1.74 -13.61
N GLU A 190 15.99 -1.47 -12.38
CA GLU A 190 15.17 -0.31 -12.04
C GLU A 190 15.79 0.47 -10.88
N VAL A 191 15.44 1.75 -10.78
CA VAL A 191 15.72 2.61 -9.64
C VAL A 191 14.44 3.28 -9.17
N VAL A 192 14.41 3.65 -7.89
CA VAL A 192 13.29 4.41 -7.32
C VAL A 192 13.27 5.80 -7.94
N ALA A 193 12.17 6.14 -8.59
CA ALA A 193 11.87 7.47 -9.08
C ALA A 193 10.59 7.99 -8.39
N ALA A 194 10.62 9.22 -7.88
CA ALA A 194 9.46 9.81 -7.19
C ALA A 194 9.10 11.18 -7.77
N ALA A 195 7.86 11.28 -8.27
CA ALA A 195 7.24 12.54 -8.66
C ALA A 195 6.46 13.09 -7.46
N VAL A 196 6.71 14.34 -7.08
CA VAL A 196 6.11 14.97 -5.90
C VAL A 196 5.36 16.23 -6.31
N VAL A 197 4.20 16.44 -5.70
CA VAL A 197 3.43 17.68 -5.77
C VAL A 197 3.60 18.39 -4.44
N LEU A 198 4.05 19.63 -4.48
CA LEU A 198 4.32 20.39 -3.27
C LEU A 198 3.07 21.09 -2.74
N GLU A 199 3.10 21.41 -1.46
CA GLU A 199 2.13 22.32 -0.85
C GLU A 199 2.19 23.71 -1.49
N ALA A 200 1.05 24.40 -1.55
CA ALA A 200 0.97 25.71 -2.20
C ALA A 200 1.94 26.71 -1.55
N GLY A 201 2.76 27.38 -2.37
CA GLY A 201 3.77 28.34 -1.91
C GLY A 201 5.00 27.71 -1.26
N SER A 202 5.10 26.38 -1.22
CA SER A 202 6.31 25.68 -0.77
C SER A 202 7.32 25.56 -1.90
N ASN A 203 8.60 25.71 -1.54
CA ASN A 203 9.72 25.27 -2.38
C ASN A 203 10.48 24.17 -1.64
N LEU A 204 10.86 23.12 -2.36
CA LEU A 204 11.57 21.97 -1.84
C LEU A 204 12.76 21.68 -2.73
N ASP A 205 13.95 21.76 -2.15
CA ASP A 205 15.16 21.28 -2.79
C ASP A 205 15.18 19.75 -2.76
N LEU A 206 15.29 19.15 -3.95
CA LEU A 206 15.23 17.71 -4.15
C LEU A 206 16.47 16.99 -3.57
N GLU A 207 17.63 17.64 -3.51
CA GLU A 207 18.81 17.08 -2.83
C GLU A 207 18.57 16.97 -1.32
N HIS A 208 18.04 18.04 -0.72
CA HIS A 208 17.66 18.05 0.69
C HIS A 208 16.53 17.05 1.00
N LEU A 209 15.57 16.83 0.08
CA LEU A 209 14.54 15.79 0.25
C LEU A 209 15.16 14.39 0.31
N ARG A 210 16.16 14.11 -0.52
CA ARG A 210 16.85 12.82 -0.51
C ARG A 210 17.59 12.60 0.81
N ASP A 211 18.25 13.63 1.34
CA ASP A 211 18.94 13.56 2.63
C ASP A 211 17.95 13.37 3.78
N TRP A 212 16.83 14.07 3.77
CA TRP A 212 15.74 13.87 4.73
C TRP A 212 15.20 12.42 4.74
N CYS A 213 15.21 11.76 3.58
CA CYS A 213 14.81 10.36 3.46
C CYS A 213 15.83 9.38 4.08
N ARG A 214 17.13 9.73 4.20
CA ARG A 214 18.17 8.79 4.71
C ARG A 214 17.93 8.34 6.14
N ASP A 215 17.32 9.19 6.94
CA ASP A 215 16.99 8.87 8.34
C ASP A 215 15.73 7.99 8.47
N ARG A 216 15.00 7.75 7.36
CA ARG A 216 13.67 7.12 7.36
C ARG A 216 13.58 5.90 6.44
N LEU A 217 14.40 5.85 5.41
CA LEU A 217 14.45 4.78 4.42
C LEU A 217 15.85 4.17 4.38
N SER A 218 15.90 2.85 4.19
CA SER A 218 17.16 2.17 3.89
C SER A 218 17.75 2.67 2.57
N HIS A 219 19.08 2.59 2.45
CA HIS A 219 19.82 3.17 1.31
C HIS A 219 19.27 2.76 -0.07
N TYR A 220 18.84 1.51 -0.23
CA TYR A 220 18.31 0.98 -1.48
C TYR A 220 16.89 1.46 -1.82
N LYS A 221 16.14 2.01 -0.85
CA LYS A 221 14.80 2.61 -1.04
C LYS A 221 14.85 4.11 -1.35
N LEU A 222 16.03 4.74 -1.26
CA LEU A 222 16.16 6.17 -1.52
C LEU A 222 15.86 6.49 -2.99
N PRO A 223 15.01 7.49 -3.28
CA PRO A 223 14.80 7.96 -4.64
C PRO A 223 16.12 8.37 -5.30
N LYS A 224 16.42 7.77 -6.46
CA LYS A 224 17.56 8.15 -7.31
C LYS A 224 17.17 9.15 -8.40
N ARG A 225 15.89 9.25 -8.69
CA ARG A 225 15.29 10.30 -9.53
C ARG A 225 14.18 10.97 -8.73
N LEU A 226 14.19 12.29 -8.72
CA LEU A 226 13.19 13.10 -8.05
C LEU A 226 12.72 14.17 -9.03
N LEU A 227 11.41 14.39 -9.06
CA LEU A 227 10.79 15.40 -9.92
C LEU A 227 9.67 16.10 -9.15
N ALA A 228 9.72 17.43 -9.10
CA ALA A 228 8.58 18.23 -8.63
C ALA A 228 7.66 18.53 -9.82
N VAL A 229 6.36 18.27 -9.67
CA VAL A 229 5.34 18.51 -10.70
C VAL A 229 4.16 19.29 -10.14
N ASP A 230 3.48 20.04 -11.00
CA ASP A 230 2.29 20.80 -10.60
C ASP A 230 1.12 19.87 -10.22
N ALA A 231 0.99 18.75 -10.94
CA ALA A 231 -0.02 17.73 -10.71
C ALA A 231 0.44 16.35 -11.21
N LEU A 232 -0.07 15.30 -10.57
CA LEU A 232 0.12 13.92 -11.01
C LEU A 232 -0.94 13.53 -12.07
N PRO A 233 -0.58 12.72 -13.08
CA PRO A 233 -1.53 12.22 -14.06
C PRO A 233 -2.54 11.29 -13.39
N ARG A 234 -3.82 11.42 -13.76
CA ARG A 234 -4.95 10.69 -13.16
C ARG A 234 -5.84 10.06 -14.22
N ASN A 235 -6.52 8.98 -13.85
CA ASN A 235 -7.59 8.40 -14.64
C ASN A 235 -8.92 9.15 -14.45
N ALA A 236 -9.95 8.76 -15.20
CA ALA A 236 -11.29 9.35 -15.13
C ALA A 236 -11.96 9.29 -13.73
N MET A 237 -11.49 8.39 -12.86
CA MET A 237 -11.95 8.24 -11.47
C MET A 237 -11.11 9.06 -10.47
N GLY A 238 -10.18 9.90 -10.94
CA GLY A 238 -9.33 10.74 -10.11
C GLY A 238 -8.17 10.00 -9.43
N LYS A 239 -7.92 8.72 -9.73
CA LYS A 239 -6.78 7.97 -9.19
C LYS A 239 -5.52 8.23 -10.00
N VAL A 240 -4.37 8.38 -9.33
CA VAL A 240 -3.07 8.54 -9.98
C VAL A 240 -2.76 7.34 -10.88
N THR A 241 -2.28 7.61 -12.09
CA THR A 241 -1.89 6.59 -13.06
C THR A 241 -0.38 6.45 -13.13
N LYS A 242 0.19 5.54 -12.32
CA LYS A 242 1.64 5.27 -12.28
C LYS A 242 2.29 4.98 -13.64
N PRO A 243 1.64 4.27 -14.59
CA PRO A 243 2.21 4.12 -15.93
C PRO A 243 2.47 5.46 -16.63
N ALA A 244 1.55 6.42 -16.53
CA ALA A 244 1.73 7.76 -17.11
C ALA A 244 2.72 8.64 -16.31
N VAL A 245 2.98 8.31 -15.04
CA VAL A 245 4.05 8.97 -14.26
C VAL A 245 5.43 8.61 -14.82
N LYS A 246 5.60 7.43 -15.43
CA LYS A 246 6.86 7.02 -16.06
C LYS A 246 7.28 8.00 -17.15
N ASP A 247 6.33 8.52 -17.93
CA ASP A 247 6.57 9.43 -19.04
C ASP A 247 6.99 10.85 -18.58
N LEU A 248 6.99 11.13 -17.27
CA LEU A 248 7.46 12.40 -16.71
C LEU A 248 8.98 12.43 -16.46
N PHE A 249 9.64 11.27 -16.48
CA PHE A 249 11.08 11.09 -16.22
C PHE A 249 11.84 10.85 -17.52
#